data_AF-A0A8S9N0F3-F1
#
_entry.id   AF-A0A8S9N0F3-F1
#
_cell.length_a   1.000
_cell.length_b   1.000
_cell.length_c   1.000
_cell.angle_alpha   90.00
_cell.angle_beta   90.00
_cell.angle_gamma   90.00
#
_symmetry.space_group_name_H-M   'P 1'
#
loop_
_entity.id
_entity.type
_entity.pdbx_description
1 polymer ?
#
loop_
_entity_poly.entity_id
_entity_poly.type
_entity_poly.pdbx_seq_one_letter_code
_entity_poly.pdbx_strand_id
1 'polypeptide(L)' 'MVSVVAAVDKPSFFIPSPEVYAKAAVEQIGIGSRCSPFWAHSLQWFLAGLLPENLLDIWRLSIGLRRRSMS' A
#
# COMPACT_ATOMS: atom_id res chain seq x y z
N MET A 1 22.47 1.61 -5.86
CA MET A 1 21.77 0.97 -4.72
C MET A 1 20.29 1.00 -5.01
N VAL A 2 19.66 -0.15 -5.28
CA VAL A 2 18.19 -0.23 -5.36
C VAL A 2 17.63 0.04 -3.96
N SER A 3 16.67 0.95 -3.87
CA SER A 3 15.97 1.21 -2.61
C SER A 3 15.40 -0.10 -2.08
N VAL A 4 15.52 -0.38 -0.77
CA VAL A 4 14.92 -1.57 -0.13
C VAL A 4 13.43 -1.70 -0.46
N VAL A 5 12.77 -0.57 -0.75
CA VAL A 5 11.37 -0.51 -1.21
C VAL A 5 11.20 -1.12 -2.61
N ALA A 6 12.18 -0.96 -3.50
CA ALA A 6 12.21 -1.56 -4.83
C ALA A 6 12.63 -3.04 -4.82
N ALA A 7 13.20 -3.52 -3.72
CA ALA A 7 13.55 -4.92 -3.48
C ALA A 7 12.46 -5.67 -2.68
N VAL A 8 11.20 -5.21 -2.74
CA VAL A 8 10.05 -5.97 -2.25
C VAL A 8 9.87 -7.19 -3.15
N ASP A 9 10.52 -8.27 -2.74
CA ASP A 9 10.65 -9.51 -3.52
C ASP A 9 9.44 -10.45 -3.36
N LYS A 10 8.51 -10.14 -2.45
CA LYS A 10 7.40 -11.04 -2.09
C LYS A 10 6.05 -10.40 -2.41
N PRO A 11 5.38 -10.82 -3.50
CA PRO A 11 3.97 -10.49 -3.68
C PRO A 11 3.16 -11.06 -2.51
N SER A 12 2.22 -10.28 -2.01
CA SER A 12 1.33 -10.65 -0.90
C SER A 12 -0.10 -10.28 -1.27
N PHE A 13 -1.09 -10.76 -0.52
CA PHE A 13 -2.49 -10.41 -0.73
C PHE A 13 -2.73 -8.90 -0.73
N PHE A 14 -1.92 -8.13 0.01
CA PHE A 14 -2.01 -6.67 0.10
C PHE A 14 -0.92 -5.93 -0.70
N ILE A 15 0.00 -6.65 -1.34
CA ILE A 15 1.12 -6.08 -2.09
C ILE A 15 1.16 -6.76 -3.45
N PRO A 16 0.64 -6.12 -4.51
CA PRO A 16 0.67 -6.71 -5.85
C PRO A 16 2.13 -6.82 -6.33
N SER A 17 2.39 -7.81 -7.19
CA SER A 17 3.65 -7.81 -7.93
C SER A 17 3.68 -6.59 -8.88
N PRO A 18 4.88 -6.10 -9.25
CA PRO A 18 5.01 -4.96 -10.17
C PRO A 18 4.25 -5.16 -11.49
N GLU A 19 4.27 -6.39 -12.01
CA GLU A 19 3.61 -6.78 -13.27
C GLU A 19 2.08 -6.70 -13.17
N VAL A 20 1.51 -7.22 -12.07
CA VAL A 20 0.06 -7.19 -11.83
C VAL A 20 -0.41 -5.75 -11.64
N TYR A 21 0.36 -4.96 -10.89
CA TYR A 21 0.04 -3.55 -10.69
C TYR A 21 0.09 -2.77 -12.02
N ALA A 22 1.13 -2.97 -12.83
CA ALA A 22 1.27 -2.30 -14.11
C ALA A 22 0.13 -2.65 -15.08
N LYS A 23 -0.25 -3.93 -15.16
CA LYS A 23 -1.38 -4.38 -15.99
C LYS A 23 -2.69 -3.73 -15.56
N ALA A 24 -3.03 -3.81 -14.27
CA ALA A 24 -4.26 -3.24 -13.75
C ALA A 24 -4.28 -1.70 -13.87
N ALA A 25 -3.13 -1.03 -13.77
CA ALA A 25 -3.01 0.42 -13.98
C ALA A 25 -3.30 0.80 -15.45
N VAL A 26 -2.79 0.03 -16.41
CA VAL A 26 -3.05 0.24 -17.84
C VAL A 26 -4.52 0.00 -18.17
N GLU A 27 -5.14 -1.04 -17.60
CA GLU A 27 -6.56 -1.34 -17.78
C GLU A 27 -7.48 -0.24 -17.24
N GLN A 28 -7.06 0.54 -16.24
CA GLN A 28 -7.83 1.66 -15.70
C GLN A 28 -7.72 2.98 -16.49
N ILE A 29 -6.83 3.06 -17.49
CA ILE A 29 -6.68 4.27 -18.31
C ILE A 29 -7.98 4.55 -19.06
N GLY A 30 -8.65 5.66 -18.73
CA GLY A 30 -9.90 6.09 -19.38
C GLY A 30 -11.19 5.67 -18.68
N ILE A 31 -11.12 4.89 -17.58
CA ILE A 31 -12.33 4.44 -16.85
C ILE A 31 -12.72 5.42 -15.73
N GLY A 32 -11.77 6.06 -15.05
CA GLY A 32 -12.07 6.95 -13.93
C GLY A 32 -11.00 8.01 -13.68
N SER A 33 -11.36 9.06 -12.93
CA SER A 33 -10.45 10.16 -12.57
C SER A 33 -9.37 9.77 -11.56
N ARG A 34 -9.56 8.65 -10.84
CA ARG A 34 -8.60 8.09 -9.89
C ARG A 34 -8.18 6.70 -10.33
N CYS A 35 -6.91 6.57 -10.69
CA CYS A 35 -6.27 5.29 -10.97
C CYS A 35 -5.91 4.62 -9.64
N SER A 36 -6.83 3.80 -9.11
CA SER A 36 -6.58 2.89 -7.98
C SER A 36 -6.76 1.46 -8.50
N PRO A 37 -5.74 0.91 -9.17
CA PRO A 37 -5.85 -0.37 -9.86
C PRO A 37 -5.94 -1.56 -8.90
N PHE A 38 -5.76 -1.33 -7.59
CA PHE A 38 -5.73 -2.39 -6.59
C PHE A 38 -6.82 -2.20 -5.53
N TRP A 39 -7.92 -2.93 -5.69
CA TRP A 39 -9.07 -2.89 -4.77
C TRP A 39 -8.69 -3.27 -3.34
N ALA A 40 -7.66 -4.10 -3.12
CA ALA A 40 -7.24 -4.46 -1.76
C ALA A 40 -6.74 -3.25 -0.96
N HIS A 41 -6.29 -2.17 -1.62
CA HIS A 41 -5.98 -0.92 -0.92
C HIS A 41 -7.25 -0.23 -0.43
N SER A 42 -8.34 -0.30 -1.20
CA SER A 42 -9.66 0.18 -0.76
C SER A 42 -10.18 -0.64 0.41
N LEU A 43 -9.99 -1.97 0.39
CA LEU A 43 -10.31 -2.85 1.52
C LEU A 43 -9.47 -2.52 2.75
N GLN A 44 -8.17 -2.25 2.58
CA GLN A 44 -7.28 -1.84 3.67
C GLN A 44 -7.74 -0.53 4.31
N TRP A 45 -8.15 0.46 3.51
CA TRP A 45 -8.70 1.72 4.01
C TRP A 45 -10.06 1.55 4.68
N PHE A 46 -10.92 0.68 4.14
CA PHE A 46 -12.19 0.35 4.76
C PHE A 46 -11.99 -0.30 6.12
N LEU A 47 -11.11 -1.30 6.22
CA LEU A 47 -10.76 -1.95 7.48
C LEU A 47 -10.11 -0.97 8.45
N ALA A 48 -9.24 -0.07 7.97
CA ALA A 48 -8.67 0.98 8.81
C ALA A 48 -9.77 1.89 9.38
N GLY A 49 -10.75 2.32 8.58
CA GLY A 49 -11.85 3.16 9.04
C GLY A 49 -12.82 2.49 10.03
N LEU A 50 -12.74 1.16 10.21
CA LEU A 50 -13.47 0.45 11.27
C LEU A 50 -12.73 0.48 12.62
N LEU A 51 -11.42 0.75 12.60
CA LEU A 51 -10.64 0.88 13.83
C LEU A 51 -10.77 2.32 14.36
N PRO A 52 -10.71 2.51 15.69
CA PRO A 52 -10.70 3.85 16.25
C PRO A 52 -9.39 4.57 15.90
N GLU A 53 -9.47 5.87 15.56
CA GLU A 53 -8.34 6.66 15.04
C GLU A 53 -7.09 6.63 15.94
N ASN A 54 -7.27 6.63 17.27
CA ASN A 54 -6.16 6.56 18.22
C ASN A 54 -5.29 5.30 18.04
N LEU A 55 -5.90 4.16 17.71
CA LEU A 55 -5.18 2.91 17.50
C LEU A 55 -4.40 2.93 16.18
N LEU A 56 -5.00 3.50 15.13
CA LEU A 56 -4.32 3.71 13.85
C LEU A 56 -3.12 4.64 13.98
N ASP A 57 -3.28 5.73 14.73
CA ASP A 57 -2.23 6.72 14.90
C ASP A 57 -1.05 6.19 15.71
N ILE A 58 -1.31 5.44 16.79
CA ILE A 58 -0.25 4.73 17.53
C ILE A 58 0.47 3.74 16.62
N TRP A 59 -0.27 2.97 15.82
CA TRP A 59 0.32 2.02 14.89
C TRP A 59 1.19 2.71 13.83
N ARG A 60 0.69 3.79 13.20
CA ARG A 60 1.43 4.61 12.22
C ARG A 60 2.70 5.20 12.83
N LEU A 61 2.61 5.75 14.05
CA LEU A 61 3.76 6.30 14.77
C LEU A 61 4.81 5.21 15.04
N SER A 62 4.38 4.03 15.48
CA SER A 62 5.28 2.90 15.76
C SER A 62 6.07 2.46 14.52
N ILE A 63 5.44 2.47 13.35
CA ILE A 63 6.08 2.16 12.07
C ILE A 63 7.06 3.26 11.69
N GLY A 64 6.68 4.54 11.83
CA GLY A 64 7.55 5.67 11.56
C GLY A 64 8.83 5.64 12.41
N LEU A 65 8.70 5.34 13.71
CA LEU A 65 9.83 5.19 14.63
C LEU A 65 10.74 4.01 14.24
N ARG A 66 10.16 2.86 13.89
CA ARG A 66 10.93 1.70 13.41
C ARG A 66 11.72 2.01 12.14
N ARG A 67 11.10 2.69 11.17
CA ARG A 67 11.76 3.07 9.91
C ARG A 67 12.86 4.10 10.14
N ARG A 68 12.64 5.08 11.03
CA ARG A 68 13.67 6.05 11.41
C ARG A 68 14.86 5.38 12.09
N SER A 69 14.63 4.38 12.92
CA SER A 69 15.71 3.61 13.57
C SER A 69 16.54 2.76 12.60
N MET A 70 16.04 2.52 11.39
CA MET A 70 16.73 1.73 10.34
C MET A 70 17.48 2.62 9.34
N SER A 71 17.42 3.95 9.49
CA SER A 71 18.16 4.95 8.70
C SER A 71 19.29 5.55 9.52
#